data_AF-A0A954PXL7-F1
#
_entry.id   AF-A0A954PXL7-F1
#
_cell.length_a   1.000
_cell.length_b   1.000
_cell.length_c   1.000
_cell.angle_alpha   90.00
_cell.angle_beta   90.00
_cell.angle_gamma   90.00
#
_symmetry.space_group_name_H-M   'P 1'
#
loop_
_entity.id
_entity.type
_entity.pdbx_description
1 polymer ?
#
loop_
_entity_poly.entity_id
_entity_poly.type
_entity_poly.pdbx_seq_one_letter_code
_entity_poly.pdbx_strand_id
1 'polypeptide(L)'
;MPSFRQIDRRALLRGSGALLALPWLEAMMPQGAHAASTPQAVPRMGMFYFGTGMNMRQFYPDGFGINAGMSRILKPLESHRGQFTVFSGTRLEKGGGHDGAYPFATSIQRGEKQTISPDQLAAERHGTQTRFPSLQFSVKRGTGYGSQVLATISWNRQGVPLAADNDPQEIFNRLFRPADEQQRLKQSDEHRQRGSVLDAVLSDAKQLQGKLGQSDRQQLDQYFHSVREVELTLRREIDWADRPKPAPEMR
;
A
#
# COMPACT_ATOMS: atom_id res chain seq x y z
N MET A 1 -36.59 15.75 -35.04
CA MET A 1 -35.32 15.59 -34.30
C MET A 1 -34.17 15.79 -35.28
N PRO A 2 -33.17 16.64 -35.01
CA PRO A 2 -32.11 16.87 -35.98
C PRO A 2 -31.17 15.66 -36.01
N SER A 3 -30.95 15.12 -37.21
CA SER A 3 -29.96 14.07 -37.50
C SER A 3 -28.56 14.72 -37.52
N PHE A 4 -27.68 14.29 -36.62
CA PHE A 4 -26.28 14.70 -36.66
C PHE A 4 -25.52 13.84 -37.67
N ARG A 5 -24.91 14.51 -38.66
CA ARG A 5 -24.14 13.90 -39.76
C ARG A 5 -22.83 13.31 -39.20
N GLN A 6 -22.58 12.02 -39.45
CA GLN A 6 -21.28 11.41 -39.18
C GLN A 6 -20.19 12.05 -40.06
N ILE A 7 -19.07 12.45 -39.45
CA ILE A 7 -17.91 12.97 -40.18
C ILE A 7 -17.05 11.80 -40.63
N ASP A 8 -16.79 11.72 -41.93
CA ASP A 8 -15.98 10.67 -42.55
C ASP A 8 -14.51 10.79 -42.09
N ARG A 9 -13.86 9.67 -41.76
CA ARG A 9 -12.46 9.60 -41.31
C ARG A 9 -11.50 10.28 -42.29
N ARG A 10 -11.84 10.26 -43.59
CA ARG A 10 -11.06 10.91 -44.65
C ARG A 10 -11.15 12.45 -44.61
N ALA A 11 -12.23 13.02 -44.08
CA ALA A 11 -12.36 14.47 -43.89
C ALA A 11 -11.51 14.95 -42.70
N LEU A 12 -11.44 14.16 -41.62
CA LEU A 12 -10.61 14.45 -40.44
C LEU A 12 -9.11 14.51 -40.80
N LEU A 13 -8.63 13.55 -41.59
CA LEU A 13 -7.22 13.48 -42.02
C LEU A 13 -6.84 14.53 -43.08
N ARG A 14 -7.81 15.13 -43.76
CA ARG A 14 -7.55 16.24 -44.69
C ARG A 14 -7.45 17.60 -44.00
N GLY A 15 -7.84 17.70 -42.72
CA GLY A 15 -7.81 18.93 -41.93
C GLY A 15 -6.64 19.07 -40.94
N SER A 16 -5.71 18.10 -40.90
CA SER A 16 -4.68 17.98 -39.86
C SER A 16 -3.48 18.95 -39.96
N GLY A 17 -3.68 20.14 -40.54
CA GLY A 17 -2.65 21.17 -40.65
C GLY A 17 -2.64 22.21 -39.52
N ALA A 18 -3.72 22.32 -38.72
CA ALA A 18 -3.87 23.44 -37.78
C ALA A 18 -4.75 23.13 -36.56
N LEU A 19 -4.62 21.96 -35.94
CA LEU A 19 -5.32 21.67 -34.67
C LEU A 19 -4.31 21.40 -33.56
N LEU A 20 -4.03 22.47 -32.81
CA LEU A 20 -3.60 22.38 -31.42
C LEU A 20 -4.50 21.38 -30.70
N ALA A 21 -3.89 20.48 -29.93
CA ALA A 21 -4.51 19.33 -29.26
C ALA A 21 -5.89 19.64 -28.64
N LEU A 22 -6.96 19.34 -29.37
CA LEU A 22 -8.28 19.26 -28.77
C LEU A 22 -8.41 17.91 -28.08
N PRO A 23 -8.76 17.88 -26.78
CA PRO A 23 -9.06 16.64 -26.07
C PRO A 23 -10.15 15.86 -26.80
N TRP A 24 -10.03 14.55 -26.82
CA TRP A 24 -11.02 13.65 -27.42
C TRP A 24 -12.36 13.83 -26.69
N LEU A 25 -13.36 14.40 -27.37
CA LEU A 25 -14.68 14.65 -26.79
C LEU A 25 -15.53 13.38 -26.81
N GLU A 26 -16.27 13.11 -25.72
CA GLU A 26 -17.11 11.92 -25.55
C GLU A 26 -18.15 11.72 -26.67
N ALA A 27 -18.56 12.80 -27.34
CA ALA A 27 -19.47 12.76 -28.50
C ALA A 27 -18.92 11.96 -29.69
N MET A 28 -17.62 11.63 -29.69
CA MET A 28 -16.96 10.84 -30.72
C MET A 28 -16.89 9.34 -30.38
N MET A 29 -17.41 8.90 -29.23
CA MET A 29 -17.48 7.48 -28.86
C MET A 29 -18.72 6.79 -29.46
N PRO A 30 -18.61 5.57 -30.02
CA PRO A 30 -19.76 4.82 -30.49
C PRO A 30 -20.71 4.53 -29.33
N GLN A 31 -22.01 4.82 -29.49
CA GLN A 31 -23.05 4.62 -28.45
C GLN A 31 -23.22 3.16 -27.97
N GLY A 32 -22.50 2.19 -28.55
CA GLY A 32 -22.47 0.79 -28.12
C GLY A 32 -21.25 0.39 -27.29
N ALA A 33 -20.32 1.31 -27.01
CA ALA A 33 -19.09 1.04 -26.27
C ALA A 33 -19.21 1.32 -24.75
N HIS A 34 -20.36 1.07 -24.14
CA HIS A 34 -20.39 0.74 -22.72
C HIS A 34 -19.99 -0.73 -22.58
N ALA A 35 -18.70 -1.01 -22.70
CA ALA A 35 -18.17 -2.24 -22.14
C ALA A 35 -18.61 -2.26 -20.67
N ALA A 36 -19.38 -3.27 -20.27
CA ALA A 36 -19.60 -3.55 -18.86
C ALA A 36 -18.22 -3.46 -18.19
N SER A 37 -18.09 -2.64 -17.15
CA SER A 37 -16.84 -2.52 -16.42
C SER A 37 -16.52 -3.89 -15.86
N THR A 38 -15.67 -4.66 -16.55
CA THR A 38 -15.09 -5.88 -16.00
C THR A 38 -14.52 -5.48 -14.64
N PRO A 39 -14.89 -6.13 -13.53
CA PRO A 39 -14.34 -5.80 -12.23
C PRO A 39 -12.82 -5.85 -12.32
N GLN A 40 -12.19 -4.68 -12.32
CA GLN A 40 -10.75 -4.60 -12.44
C GLN A 40 -10.18 -5.23 -11.17
N ALA A 41 -9.37 -6.28 -11.33
CA ALA A 41 -8.73 -6.92 -10.20
C ALA A 41 -7.96 -5.86 -9.40
N VAL A 42 -8.19 -5.81 -8.08
CA VAL A 42 -7.50 -4.86 -7.21
C VAL A 42 -5.99 -5.14 -7.31
N PRO A 43 -5.17 -4.17 -7.74
CA PRO A 43 -3.74 -4.37 -7.86
C PRO A 43 -3.13 -4.63 -6.48
N ARG A 44 -2.14 -5.53 -6.43
CA ARG A 44 -1.43 -5.88 -5.20
C ARG A 44 0.06 -5.60 -5.38
N MET A 45 0.68 -5.07 -4.35
CA MET A 45 2.12 -4.80 -4.30
C MET A 45 2.73 -5.62 -3.16
N GLY A 46 3.89 -6.23 -3.42
CA GLY A 46 4.74 -6.84 -2.41
C GLY A 46 6.09 -6.13 -2.38
N MET A 47 6.58 -5.84 -1.17
CA MET A 47 7.90 -5.25 -0.96
C MET A 47 8.66 -6.14 0.01
N PHE A 48 9.86 -6.56 -0.40
CA PHE A 48 10.67 -7.52 0.34
C PHE A 48 12.04 -6.92 0.60
N TYR A 49 12.47 -7.01 1.85
CA TYR A 49 13.82 -6.62 2.26
C TYR A 49 14.57 -7.86 2.72
N PHE A 50 15.72 -8.09 2.11
CA PHE A 50 16.68 -9.09 2.52
C PHE A 50 17.85 -8.35 3.15
N GLY A 51 18.08 -8.57 4.44
CA GLY A 51 19.21 -7.97 5.16
C GLY A 51 20.56 -8.53 4.71
N THR A 52 21.57 -8.43 5.56
CA THR A 52 22.98 -8.75 5.26
C THR A 52 23.29 -10.22 4.93
N GLY A 53 22.29 -11.11 4.89
CA GLY A 53 22.48 -12.57 4.75
C GLY A 53 22.48 -13.10 3.31
N MET A 54 22.23 -12.28 2.30
CA MET A 54 22.13 -12.74 0.91
C MET A 54 23.52 -12.91 0.25
N ASN A 55 23.75 -14.04 -0.41
CA ASN A 55 24.98 -14.26 -1.18
C ASN A 55 24.95 -13.47 -2.50
N MET A 56 25.41 -12.22 -2.45
CA MET A 56 25.41 -11.31 -3.61
C MET A 56 26.25 -11.82 -4.80
N ARG A 57 27.24 -12.71 -4.56
CA ARG A 57 28.06 -13.31 -5.64
C ARG A 57 27.26 -14.25 -6.54
N GLN A 58 26.11 -14.73 -6.06
CA GLN A 58 25.22 -15.66 -6.78
C GLN A 58 23.83 -15.06 -7.01
N PHE A 59 23.66 -13.77 -6.76
CA PHE A 59 22.38 -13.08 -6.94
C PHE A 59 22.24 -12.50 -8.35
N TYR A 60 23.21 -11.73 -8.83
CA TYR A 60 23.09 -11.03 -10.11
C TYR A 60 23.21 -11.97 -11.32
N PRO A 61 22.40 -11.76 -12.38
CA PRO A 61 22.56 -12.45 -13.66
C PRO A 61 23.96 -12.24 -14.27
N ASP A 62 24.38 -13.19 -15.09
CA ASP A 62 25.58 -13.06 -15.92
C ASP A 62 25.26 -12.29 -17.21
N GLY A 63 25.80 -11.09 -17.33
CA GLY A 63 25.53 -10.16 -18.42
C GLY A 63 24.29 -9.28 -18.24
N PHE A 64 23.88 -8.61 -19.32
CA PHE A 64 22.79 -7.63 -19.32
C PHE A 64 21.69 -7.99 -20.34
N GLY A 65 20.51 -7.40 -20.13
CA GLY A 65 19.38 -7.53 -21.04
C GLY A 65 18.52 -8.79 -20.78
N ILE A 66 17.45 -8.93 -21.57
CA ILE A 66 16.44 -9.97 -21.37
C ILE A 66 16.99 -11.39 -21.54
N ASN A 67 18.15 -11.58 -22.16
CA ASN A 67 18.77 -12.88 -22.42
C ASN A 67 19.96 -13.20 -21.49
N ALA A 68 20.21 -12.35 -20.47
CA ALA A 68 21.27 -12.60 -19.49
C ALA A 68 21.12 -13.98 -18.82
N GLY A 69 22.25 -14.61 -18.51
CA GLY A 69 22.29 -15.92 -17.86
C GLY A 69 21.75 -15.82 -16.43
N MET A 70 20.71 -16.58 -16.09
CA MET A 70 20.16 -16.54 -14.73
C MET A 70 21.18 -17.10 -13.73
N SER A 71 21.35 -16.37 -12.62
CA SER A 71 22.15 -16.80 -11.48
C SER A 71 21.46 -17.93 -10.72
N ARG A 72 22.19 -18.60 -9.82
CA ARG A 72 21.62 -19.67 -8.98
C ARG A 72 20.41 -19.19 -8.16
N ILE A 73 20.49 -18.00 -7.56
CA ILE A 73 19.41 -17.47 -6.71
C ILE A 73 18.19 -17.08 -7.55
N LEU A 74 18.39 -16.58 -8.77
CA LEU A 74 17.29 -16.16 -9.65
C LEU A 74 16.76 -17.28 -10.55
N LYS A 75 17.39 -18.46 -10.57
CA LYS A 75 16.98 -19.58 -11.43
C LYS A 75 15.50 -19.98 -11.29
N PRO A 76 14.87 -19.97 -10.09
CA PRO A 76 13.45 -20.24 -9.95
C PRO A 76 12.53 -19.25 -10.69
N LEU A 77 13.03 -18.06 -11.03
CA LEU A 77 12.28 -17.02 -11.75
C LEU A 77 12.46 -17.07 -13.26
N GLU A 78 13.17 -18.06 -13.81
CA GLU A 78 13.45 -18.19 -15.25
C GLU A 78 12.16 -18.16 -16.11
N SER A 79 11.08 -18.81 -15.66
CA SER A 79 9.78 -18.81 -16.34
C SER A 79 9.10 -17.44 -16.41
N HIS A 80 9.58 -16.48 -15.62
CA HIS A 80 9.08 -15.10 -15.54
C HIS A 80 9.99 -14.11 -16.26
N ARG A 81 10.93 -14.57 -17.09
CA ARG A 81 11.80 -13.71 -17.90
C ARG A 81 10.96 -12.70 -18.70
N GLY A 82 11.37 -11.43 -18.67
CA GLY A 82 10.62 -10.32 -19.28
C GLY A 82 9.50 -9.74 -18.39
N GLN A 83 9.22 -10.32 -17.23
CA GLN A 83 8.25 -9.80 -16.25
C GLN A 83 8.92 -9.19 -15.00
N PHE A 84 10.26 -9.22 -14.92
CA PHE A 84 11.02 -8.58 -13.87
C PHE A 84 12.34 -8.01 -14.41
N THR A 85 12.87 -7.05 -13.67
CA THR A 85 14.17 -6.41 -13.94
C THR A 85 15.03 -6.51 -12.70
N VAL A 86 16.31 -6.87 -12.89
CA VAL A 86 17.31 -6.85 -11.82
C VAL A 86 18.18 -5.62 -12.00
N PHE A 87 18.22 -4.76 -10.98
CA PHE A 87 19.13 -3.63 -10.93
C PHE A 87 20.39 -4.01 -10.15
N SER A 88 21.56 -3.67 -10.70
CA SER A 88 22.87 -3.87 -10.07
C SER A 88 23.65 -2.55 -10.04
N GLY A 89 24.76 -2.51 -9.30
CA GLY A 89 25.57 -1.28 -9.16
C GLY A 89 24.95 -0.21 -8.24
N THR A 90 23.85 -0.53 -7.57
CA THR A 90 23.22 0.35 -6.58
C THR A 90 23.78 0.09 -5.19
N ARG A 91 23.89 1.15 -4.38
CA ARG A 91 24.24 1.07 -2.96
C ARG A 91 23.37 2.02 -2.16
N LEU A 92 23.19 1.72 -0.87
CA LEU A 92 22.67 2.70 0.07
C LEU A 92 23.76 3.75 0.33
N GLU A 93 23.48 5.03 0.07
CA GLU A 93 24.40 6.12 0.40
C GLU A 93 24.41 6.46 1.89
N LYS A 94 23.26 6.24 2.55
CA LYS A 94 23.08 6.45 3.99
C LYS A 94 22.74 5.13 4.66
N GLY A 95 23.26 4.92 5.87
CA GLY A 95 23.12 3.64 6.58
C GLY A 95 23.99 2.53 5.99
N GLY A 96 23.66 1.27 6.30
CA GLY A 96 24.40 0.09 5.83
C GLY A 96 24.44 -1.02 6.88
N GLY A 97 24.87 -2.22 6.47
CA GLY A 97 24.89 -3.39 7.35
C GLY A 97 23.52 -3.63 7.99
N HIS A 98 23.49 -3.80 9.31
CA HIS A 98 22.24 -4.04 10.05
C HIS A 98 21.29 -2.82 10.04
N ASP A 99 21.81 -1.60 9.96
CA ASP A 99 20.99 -0.38 9.91
C ASP A 99 20.39 -0.11 8.51
N GLY A 100 20.71 -0.93 7.50
CA GLY A 100 20.23 -0.77 6.11
C GLY A 100 18.71 -0.86 5.94
N ALA A 101 17.99 -1.43 6.90
CA ALA A 101 16.53 -1.54 6.87
C ALA A 101 15.83 -0.18 7.02
N TYR A 102 16.43 0.79 7.72
CA TYR A 102 15.86 2.13 7.90
C TYR A 102 15.74 2.90 6.58
N PRO A 103 16.82 3.12 5.82
CA PRO A 103 16.78 3.88 4.58
C PRO A 103 16.23 3.07 3.39
N PHE A 104 15.98 1.77 3.52
CA PHE A 104 15.58 0.92 2.40
C PHE A 104 14.34 1.45 1.65
N ALA A 105 13.29 1.81 2.38
CA ALA A 105 12.03 2.26 1.79
C ALA A 105 11.95 3.79 1.62
N THR A 106 12.63 4.54 2.48
CA THR A 106 12.45 5.99 2.63
C THR A 106 13.66 6.82 2.21
N SER A 107 14.82 6.18 2.00
CA SER A 107 16.14 6.83 1.83
C SER A 107 16.59 7.69 3.02
N ILE A 108 15.99 7.50 4.20
CA ILE A 108 16.29 8.25 5.42
C ILE A 108 17.01 7.33 6.42
N GLN A 109 18.14 7.80 6.95
CA GLN A 109 18.95 7.01 7.88
C GLN A 109 18.32 6.86 9.27
N ARG A 110 18.82 5.89 10.02
CA ARG A 110 18.46 5.72 11.43
C ARG A 110 18.82 6.98 12.23
N GLY A 111 17.93 7.35 13.15
CA GLY A 111 18.09 8.55 13.99
C GLY A 111 17.44 9.81 13.40
N GLU A 112 17.07 9.78 12.12
CA GLU A 112 16.28 10.85 11.48
C GLU A 112 14.79 10.48 11.43
N LYS A 113 13.93 11.50 11.38
CA LYS A 113 12.50 11.32 11.23
C LYS A 113 12.19 10.73 9.86
N GLN A 114 11.58 9.56 9.87
CA GLN A 114 11.19 8.82 8.67
C GLN A 114 9.98 9.48 7.97
N THR A 115 9.61 8.97 6.80
CA THR A 115 8.45 9.42 6.03
C THR A 115 7.66 8.23 5.50
N ILE A 116 6.56 8.49 4.79
CA ILE A 116 5.75 7.44 4.18
C ILE A 116 6.59 6.54 3.29
N SER A 117 6.43 5.23 3.49
CA SER A 117 7.05 4.18 2.67
C SER A 117 6.23 3.88 1.40
N PRO A 118 6.84 3.37 0.32
CA PRO A 118 6.15 3.10 -0.94
C PRO A 118 4.97 2.12 -0.82
N ASP A 119 5.09 1.11 0.03
CA ASP A 119 4.02 0.15 0.32
C ASP A 119 2.82 0.82 1.03
N GLN A 120 3.08 1.77 1.94
CA GLN A 120 2.00 2.53 2.58
C GLN A 120 1.37 3.57 1.64
N LEU A 121 2.16 4.16 0.72
CA LEU A 121 1.60 4.99 -0.34
C LEU A 121 0.67 4.19 -1.26
N ALA A 122 1.05 2.95 -1.60
CA ALA A 122 0.18 2.04 -2.35
C ALA A 122 -1.08 1.65 -1.56
N ALA A 123 -0.94 1.40 -0.25
CA ALA A 123 -2.06 1.06 0.63
C ALA A 123 -3.09 2.21 0.74
N GLU A 124 -2.65 3.47 0.78
CA GLU A 124 -3.56 4.62 0.77
C GLU A 124 -4.40 4.71 -0.51
N ARG A 125 -3.84 4.29 -1.65
CA ARG A 125 -4.51 4.36 -2.97
C ARG A 125 -5.41 3.16 -3.25
N HIS A 126 -4.93 1.96 -2.95
CA HIS A 126 -5.59 0.71 -3.35
C HIS A 126 -6.20 -0.06 -2.19
N GLY A 127 -5.77 0.19 -0.95
CA GLY A 127 -6.22 -0.52 0.24
C GLY A 127 -7.66 -0.22 0.67
N THR A 128 -8.32 0.76 0.07
CA THR A 128 -9.77 0.99 0.24
C THR A 128 -10.63 -0.11 -0.36
N GLN A 129 -10.09 -0.85 -1.33
CA GLN A 129 -10.78 -1.92 -2.05
C GLN A 129 -10.52 -3.30 -1.42
N THR A 130 -9.72 -3.38 -0.35
CA THR A 130 -9.33 -4.63 0.31
C THR A 130 -9.71 -4.63 1.78
N ARG A 131 -9.91 -5.83 2.35
CA ARG A 131 -10.16 -6.01 3.80
C ARG A 131 -8.99 -5.50 4.63
N PHE A 132 -7.77 -5.84 4.21
CA PHE A 132 -6.53 -5.39 4.84
C PHE A 132 -5.81 -4.46 3.84
N PRO A 133 -5.63 -3.18 4.17
CA PRO A 133 -5.00 -2.22 3.27
C PRO A 133 -3.50 -2.49 3.09
N SER A 134 -2.86 -3.02 4.13
CA SER A 134 -1.46 -3.45 4.13
C SER A 134 -1.28 -4.58 5.16
N LEU A 135 -0.26 -5.41 4.95
CA LEU A 135 0.13 -6.49 5.85
C LEU A 135 1.64 -6.46 5.98
N GLN A 136 2.13 -6.32 7.21
CA GLN A 136 3.56 -6.28 7.53
C GLN A 136 3.98 -7.62 8.11
N PHE A 137 4.99 -8.24 7.50
CA PHE A 137 5.53 -9.52 7.93
C PHE A 137 7.04 -9.44 8.12
N SER A 138 7.53 -10.15 9.13
CA SER A 138 8.96 -10.18 9.46
C SER A 138 9.32 -11.41 10.27
N VAL A 139 10.62 -11.66 10.43
CA VAL A 139 11.13 -12.73 11.30
C VAL A 139 10.87 -12.41 12.77
N LYS A 140 10.93 -11.12 13.15
CA LYS A 140 10.64 -10.64 14.50
C LYS A 140 9.31 -9.90 14.52
N ARG A 141 8.48 -10.18 15.53
CA ARG A 141 7.26 -9.43 15.79
C ARG A 141 7.57 -7.99 16.21
N GLY A 142 6.67 -7.07 15.87
CA GLY A 142 6.75 -5.67 16.27
C GLY A 142 7.53 -4.82 15.27
N THR A 143 7.99 -3.65 15.71
CA THR A 143 8.69 -2.69 14.83
C THR A 143 10.21 -2.83 14.90
N GLY A 144 10.75 -3.24 16.05
CA GLY A 144 12.19 -3.17 16.32
C GLY A 144 12.74 -1.74 16.29
N TYR A 145 11.87 -0.72 16.35
CA TYR A 145 12.24 0.68 16.22
C TYR A 145 13.21 1.12 17.31
N GLY A 146 14.17 1.95 16.93
CA GLY A 146 15.25 2.40 17.82
C GLY A 146 16.41 1.41 17.94
N SER A 147 16.23 0.14 17.53
CA SER A 147 17.31 -0.87 17.50
C SER A 147 18.04 -0.91 16.15
N GLN A 148 19.20 -1.56 16.10
CA GLN A 148 19.89 -1.85 14.84
C GLN A 148 19.15 -2.86 13.97
N VAL A 149 18.31 -3.70 14.56
CA VAL A 149 17.61 -4.79 13.87
C VAL A 149 16.15 -4.39 13.76
N LEU A 150 15.88 -3.46 12.85
CA LEU A 150 14.52 -3.04 12.54
C LEU A 150 13.72 -4.26 12.04
N ALA A 151 12.52 -4.44 12.60
CA ALA A 151 11.66 -5.58 12.30
C ALA A 151 10.61 -5.26 11.22
N THR A 152 10.64 -4.07 10.63
CA THR A 152 9.70 -3.62 9.60
C THR A 152 10.40 -2.69 8.62
N ILE A 153 9.88 -2.58 7.39
CA ILE A 153 10.31 -1.58 6.40
C ILE A 153 9.18 -0.60 6.07
N SER A 154 8.03 -0.76 6.72
CA SER A 154 6.82 0.01 6.47
C SER A 154 6.71 1.16 7.46
N TRP A 155 6.54 2.36 6.91
CA TRP A 155 6.44 3.63 7.63
C TRP A 155 5.20 4.39 7.17
N ASN A 156 4.41 4.91 8.11
CA ASN A 156 3.26 5.76 7.80
C ASN A 156 3.70 7.19 7.45
N ARG A 157 2.72 8.05 7.15
CA ARG A 157 2.94 9.45 6.74
C ARG A 157 3.63 10.32 7.80
N GLN A 158 3.59 9.92 9.06
CA GLN A 158 4.21 10.60 10.19
C GLN A 158 5.62 10.08 10.47
N GLY A 159 6.09 9.07 9.73
CA GLY A 159 7.36 8.41 9.97
C GLY A 159 7.31 7.42 11.15
N VAL A 160 6.12 6.94 11.51
CA VAL A 160 5.94 5.91 12.54
C VAL A 160 6.03 4.53 11.87
N PRO A 161 6.85 3.61 12.39
CA PRO A 161 6.98 2.27 11.83
C PRO A 161 5.76 1.41 12.14
N LEU A 162 5.28 0.65 11.16
CA LEU A 162 4.17 -0.26 11.33
C LEU A 162 4.67 -1.62 11.84
N ALA A 163 4.05 -2.13 12.90
CA ALA A 163 4.43 -3.39 13.53
C ALA A 163 4.24 -4.57 12.57
N ALA A 164 5.27 -5.40 12.42
CA ALA A 164 5.20 -6.62 11.66
C ALA A 164 4.70 -7.79 12.51
N ASP A 165 3.97 -8.71 11.87
CA ASP A 165 3.62 -10.00 12.43
C ASP A 165 4.63 -11.07 11.98
N ASN A 166 4.76 -12.13 12.75
CA ASN A 166 5.69 -13.23 12.49
C ASN A 166 5.10 -14.62 12.79
N ASP A 167 3.82 -14.70 13.18
CA ASP A 167 3.17 -15.97 13.47
C ASP A 167 2.26 -16.38 12.28
N PRO A 168 2.65 -17.40 11.49
CA PRO A 168 1.86 -17.83 10.34
C PRO A 168 0.45 -18.32 10.70
N GLN A 169 0.25 -18.90 11.89
CA GLN A 169 -1.04 -19.39 12.34
C GLN A 169 -1.98 -18.22 12.69
N GLU A 170 -1.48 -17.20 13.39
CA GLU A 170 -2.25 -15.99 13.65
C GLU A 170 -2.59 -15.25 12.35
N ILE A 171 -1.61 -15.11 11.45
CA ILE A 171 -1.80 -14.50 10.13
C ILE A 171 -2.86 -15.27 9.33
N PHE A 172 -2.76 -16.60 9.26
CA PHE A 172 -3.71 -17.43 8.53
C PHE A 172 -5.13 -17.31 9.10
N ASN A 173 -5.27 -17.40 10.43
CA ASN A 173 -6.57 -17.24 11.09
C ASN A 173 -7.16 -15.85 10.82
N ARG A 174 -6.33 -14.81 10.87
CA ARG A 174 -6.75 -13.44 10.54
C ARG A 174 -7.24 -13.33 9.10
N LEU A 175 -6.55 -13.95 8.14
CA LEU A 175 -6.88 -13.85 6.71
C LEU A 175 -8.06 -14.72 6.27
N PHE A 176 -8.17 -15.94 6.80
CA PHE A 176 -9.05 -16.97 6.23
C PHE A 176 -10.10 -17.51 7.20
N ARG A 177 -9.83 -17.56 8.52
CA ARG A 177 -10.77 -18.16 9.47
C ARG A 177 -12.01 -17.27 9.65
N PRO A 178 -13.22 -17.73 9.30
CA PRO A 178 -14.44 -16.96 9.54
C PRO A 178 -14.66 -16.81 11.05
N ALA A 179 -15.18 -15.66 11.46
CA ALA A 179 -15.61 -15.45 12.83
C ALA A 179 -16.93 -16.21 13.06
N ASP A 180 -17.02 -16.94 14.17
CA ASP A 180 -18.29 -17.50 14.63
C ASP A 180 -19.26 -16.38 15.08
N GLU A 181 -20.53 -16.73 15.32
CA GLU A 181 -21.56 -15.74 15.68
C GLU A 181 -21.23 -14.99 16.98
N GLN A 182 -20.71 -15.70 17.99
CA GLN A 182 -20.31 -15.09 19.25
C GLN A 182 -19.15 -14.10 19.07
N GLN A 183 -18.17 -14.46 18.24
CA GLN A 183 -17.04 -13.59 17.89
C GLN A 183 -17.50 -12.36 17.11
N ARG A 184 -18.45 -12.50 16.18
CA ARG A 184 -19.00 -11.34 15.43
C ARG A 184 -19.74 -10.39 16.36
N LEU A 185 -20.57 -10.90 17.27
CA LEU A 185 -21.28 -10.08 18.26
C LEU A 185 -20.29 -9.33 19.16
N LYS A 186 -19.28 -10.04 19.68
CA LYS A 186 -18.23 -9.42 20.50
C LYS A 186 -17.45 -8.35 19.74
N GLN A 187 -17.07 -8.60 18.48
CA GLN A 187 -16.39 -7.62 17.64
C GLN A 187 -17.26 -6.39 17.36
N SER A 188 -18.55 -6.58 17.10
CA SER A 188 -19.50 -5.48 16.92
C SER A 188 -19.59 -4.59 18.16
N ASP A 189 -19.67 -5.20 19.35
CA ASP A 189 -19.70 -4.45 20.61
C ASP A 189 -18.39 -3.70 20.87
N GLU A 190 -17.24 -4.34 20.61
CA GLU A 190 -15.92 -3.70 20.70
C GLU A 190 -15.79 -2.53 19.72
N HIS A 191 -16.26 -2.69 18.48
CA HIS A 191 -16.25 -1.61 17.48
C HIS A 191 -17.10 -0.41 17.93
N ARG A 192 -18.28 -0.66 18.51
CA ARG A 192 -19.16 0.38 19.04
C ARG A 192 -18.52 1.15 20.19
N GLN A 193 -17.88 0.43 21.12
CA GLN A 193 -17.15 1.03 22.24
C GLN A 193 -15.98 1.89 21.76
N ARG A 194 -15.16 1.38 20.83
CA ARG A 194 -14.04 2.12 20.24
C ARG A 194 -14.52 3.39 19.53
N GLY A 195 -15.61 3.30 18.76
CA GLY A 195 -16.22 4.46 18.11
C GLY A 195 -16.61 5.54 19.12
N SER A 196 -17.32 5.16 20.19
CA SER A 196 -17.72 6.10 21.25
C SER A 196 -16.53 6.76 21.95
N VAL A 197 -15.43 6.03 22.19
CA VAL A 197 -14.22 6.58 22.80
C VAL A 197 -13.55 7.57 21.85
N LEU A 198 -13.44 7.23 20.56
CA LEU A 198 -12.86 8.12 19.56
C LEU A 198 -13.67 9.42 19.43
N ASP A 199 -14.99 9.35 19.44
CA ASP A 199 -15.87 10.52 19.38
C ASP A 199 -15.69 11.43 20.60
N ALA A 200 -15.63 10.86 21.81
CA ALA A 200 -15.39 11.61 23.04
C ALA A 200 -14.03 12.30 23.02
N VAL A 201 -12.98 11.57 22.64
CA VAL A 201 -11.61 12.07 22.51
C VAL A 201 -11.51 13.21 21.49
N LEU A 202 -12.16 13.08 20.33
CA LEU A 202 -12.19 14.11 19.31
C LEU A 202 -12.92 15.37 19.77
N SER A 203 -14.01 15.21 20.52
CA SER A 203 -14.74 16.34 21.13
C SER A 203 -13.84 17.12 22.09
N ASP A 204 -13.17 16.43 23.02
CA ASP A 204 -12.30 17.04 24.03
C ASP A 204 -11.09 17.73 23.39
N ALA A 205 -10.47 17.07 22.41
CA ALA A 205 -9.34 17.64 21.68
C ALA A 205 -9.72 18.93 20.92
N LYS A 206 -10.92 19.00 20.31
CA LYS A 206 -11.41 20.22 19.64
C LYS A 206 -11.64 21.38 20.62
N GLN A 207 -12.17 21.09 21.81
CA GLN A 207 -12.34 22.11 22.85
C GLN A 207 -11.00 22.66 23.33
N LEU A 208 -9.98 21.80 23.41
CA LEU A 208 -8.63 22.21 23.80
C LEU A 208 -7.95 23.05 22.71
N GLN A 209 -8.12 22.73 21.42
CA GLN A 209 -7.52 23.46 20.29
C GLN A 209 -7.77 24.98 20.34
N GLY A 210 -8.96 25.39 20.77
CA GLY A 210 -9.33 26.81 20.91
C GLY A 210 -8.57 27.56 22.02
N LYS A 211 -7.96 26.84 22.96
CA LYS A 211 -7.25 27.39 24.12
C LYS A 211 -5.72 27.33 24.00
N LEU A 212 -5.19 26.65 22.98
CA LEU A 212 -3.76 26.40 22.80
C LEU A 212 -3.06 27.50 21.99
N GLY A 213 -1.80 27.76 22.36
CA GLY A 213 -0.86 28.59 21.60
C GLY A 213 -0.35 27.90 20.33
N GLN A 214 0.38 28.63 19.47
CA GLN A 214 0.77 28.15 18.14
C GLN A 214 1.63 26.88 18.15
N SER A 215 2.55 26.73 19.11
CA SER A 215 3.40 25.55 19.24
C SER A 215 2.61 24.29 19.60
N ASP A 216 1.68 24.41 20.54
CA ASP A 216 0.87 23.27 21.01
C ASP A 216 -0.16 22.82 19.98
N ARG A 217 -0.62 23.75 19.12
CA ARG A 217 -1.49 23.40 17.97
C ARG A 217 -0.83 22.41 17.03
N GLN A 218 0.46 22.53 16.77
CA GLN A 218 1.17 21.57 15.90
C GLN A 218 1.21 20.16 16.50
N GLN A 219 1.38 20.04 17.82
CA GLN A 219 1.34 18.75 18.50
C GLN A 219 -0.08 18.16 18.48
N LEU A 220 -1.09 19.00 18.68
CA LEU A 220 -2.48 18.58 18.63
C LEU A 220 -2.91 18.17 17.21
N ASP A 221 -2.39 18.81 16.16
CA ASP A 221 -2.64 18.42 14.78
C ASP A 221 -2.08 17.03 14.47
N GLN A 222 -0.91 16.68 15.00
CA GLN A 222 -0.36 15.32 14.89
C GLN A 222 -1.25 14.30 15.61
N TYR A 223 -1.78 14.66 16.78
CA TYR A 223 -2.73 13.84 17.52
C TYR A 223 -4.04 13.62 16.74
N PHE A 224 -4.62 14.67 16.16
CA PHE A 224 -5.81 14.53 15.33
C PHE A 224 -5.58 13.60 14.14
N HIS A 225 -4.39 13.65 13.55
CA HIS A 225 -4.05 12.73 12.47
C HIS A 225 -4.01 11.27 12.92
N SER A 226 -3.37 10.97 14.06
CA SER A 226 -3.31 9.59 14.57
C SER A 226 -4.69 9.07 14.95
N VAL A 227 -5.54 9.90 15.56
CA VAL A 227 -6.94 9.55 15.87
C VAL A 227 -7.72 9.26 14.58
N ARG A 228 -7.51 10.05 13.53
CA ARG A 228 -8.16 9.83 12.22
C ARG A 228 -7.73 8.52 11.57
N GLU A 229 -6.46 8.12 11.69
CA GLU A 229 -5.99 6.81 11.19
C GLU A 229 -6.71 5.64 11.89
N VAL A 230 -6.91 5.73 13.21
CA VAL A 230 -7.63 4.72 13.98
C VAL A 230 -9.11 4.68 13.58
N GLU A 231 -9.75 5.84 13.40
CA GLU A 231 -11.14 5.93 12.94
C GLU A 231 -11.34 5.29 11.56
N LEU A 232 -10.45 5.58 10.60
CA LEU A 232 -10.50 4.99 9.25
C LEU A 232 -10.28 3.47 9.29
N THR A 233 -9.42 2.99 10.19
CA THR A 233 -9.20 1.57 10.41
C THR A 233 -10.46 0.90 10.96
N LEU A 234 -11.06 1.48 12.00
CA LEU A 234 -12.28 0.98 12.61
C LEU A 234 -13.46 0.92 11.63
N ARG A 235 -13.67 1.99 10.85
CA ARG A 235 -14.73 2.01 9.82
C ARG A 235 -14.54 0.88 8.80
N ARG A 236 -13.31 0.62 8.39
CA ARG A 236 -13.00 -0.50 7.48
C ARG A 236 -13.28 -1.85 8.14
N GLU A 237 -12.91 -2.04 9.40
CA GLU A 237 -13.20 -3.28 10.13
C GLU A 237 -14.70 -3.55 10.17
N ILE A 238 -15.52 -2.52 10.37
CA ILE A 238 -16.99 -2.59 10.31
C ILE A 238 -17.47 -2.93 8.89
N ASP A 239 -17.04 -2.18 7.86
CA ASP A 239 -17.47 -2.38 6.47
C ASP A 239 -17.16 -3.79 5.91
N TRP A 240 -16.12 -4.42 6.45
CA TRP A 240 -15.69 -5.76 6.08
C TRP A 240 -16.13 -6.86 7.05
N ALA A 241 -16.77 -6.53 8.17
CA ALA A 241 -17.19 -7.50 9.19
C ALA A 241 -18.12 -8.57 8.61
N ASP A 242 -19.13 -8.13 7.85
CA ASP A 242 -20.17 -9.00 7.29
C ASP A 242 -19.80 -9.62 5.94
N ARG A 243 -18.72 -9.16 5.33
CA ARG A 243 -18.24 -9.75 4.07
C ARG A 243 -17.59 -11.10 4.39
N PRO A 244 -17.85 -12.17 3.63
CA PRO A 244 -17.17 -13.45 3.87
C PRO A 244 -15.67 -13.34 3.61
N LYS A 245 -14.89 -14.14 4.34
CA LYS A 245 -13.47 -14.35 4.03
C LYS A 245 -13.34 -15.39 2.91
N PRO A 246 -12.32 -15.29 2.04
CA PRO A 246 -12.11 -16.28 0.99
C PRO A 246 -11.78 -17.65 1.60
N ALA A 247 -12.22 -18.72 0.94
CA ALA A 247 -11.76 -20.07 1.26
C ALA A 247 -10.30 -20.24 0.79
N PRO A 248 -9.40 -20.80 1.61
CA PRO A 248 -8.04 -21.05 1.20
C PRO A 248 -8.01 -22.20 0.18
N GLU A 249 -7.39 -21.99 -0.98
CA GLU A 249 -7.03 -23.08 -1.89
C GLU A 249 -5.80 -23.81 -1.32
N MET A 250 -6.03 -24.90 -0.59
CA MET A 250 -4.93 -25.77 -0.14
C MET A 250 -4.58 -26.72 -1.29
N ARG A 251 -3.41 -26.52 -1.89
CA ARG A 251 -2.81 -27.43 -2.89
C ARG A 251 -1.85 -28.40 -2.23
#